data_AF-A0A950P9G6-F1
#
_entry.id   AF-A0A950P9G6-F1
#
_cell.length_a   1.000
_cell.length_b   1.000
_cell.length_c   1.000
_cell.angle_alpha   90.00
_cell.angle_beta   90.00
_cell.angle_gamma   90.00
#
_symmetry.space_group_name_H-M   'P 1'
#
loop_
_entity.id
_entity.type
_entity.pdbx_description
1 polymer ?
#
loop_
_entity_poly.entity_id
_entity_poly.type
_entity_poly.pdbx_seq_one_letter_code
_entity_poly.pdbx_strand_id
1 'polypeptide(L)'
;MRASHKKRLARLVAALDEAEEEMVGRRTVLRFKDSVCEIIRDAMERRGIDPASSRVLLDLEAEVASFIDTPDLEAADNAWLDAHPHREWLDGEDPWDSLAEQIDPIALRYLDGSLPDFRFASWWRLWAWAVVQYRLLPAIPDKGYGVSVKTS
;
A
#
# COMPACT_ATOMS: atom_id res chain seq x y z
N MET A 1 -21.62 25.85 38.09
CA MET A 1 -20.57 26.30 37.15
C MET A 1 -19.54 25.20 36.79
N ARG A 2 -19.02 24.42 37.76
CA ARG A 2 -18.05 23.32 37.52
C ARG A 2 -18.51 22.21 36.55
N ALA A 3 -19.77 21.75 36.66
CA ALA A 3 -20.29 20.66 35.81
C ALA A 3 -20.39 21.05 34.31
N SER A 4 -20.77 22.30 34.03
CA SER A 4 -20.84 22.82 32.65
C SER A 4 -19.45 22.95 32.01
N HIS A 5 -18.44 23.33 32.80
CA HIS A 5 -17.06 23.41 32.32
C HIS A 5 -16.49 22.01 32.04
N LYS A 6 -16.72 21.03 32.93
CA LYS A 6 -16.31 19.63 32.73
C LYS A 6 -16.91 19.02 31.46
N LYS A 7 -18.21 19.26 31.21
CA LYS A 7 -18.89 18.77 29.99
C LYS A 7 -18.33 19.41 28.72
N ARG A 8 -17.98 20.70 28.76
CA ARG A 8 -17.35 21.39 27.64
C ARG A 8 -15.95 20.83 27.35
N LEU A 9 -15.13 20.63 28.39
CA LEU A 9 -13.79 20.05 28.24
C LEU A 9 -13.86 18.64 27.64
N ALA A 10 -14.75 17.77 28.13
CA ALA A 10 -14.92 16.42 27.60
C ALA A 10 -15.26 16.41 26.09
N ARG A 11 -16.08 17.35 25.62
CA ARG A 11 -16.39 17.48 24.18
C ARG A 11 -15.19 17.95 23.36
N LEU A 12 -14.39 18.87 23.89
CA LEU A 12 -13.20 19.34 23.21
C LEU A 12 -12.14 18.24 23.11
N VAL A 13 -11.96 17.45 24.16
CA VAL A 13 -11.07 16.27 24.15
C VAL A 13 -11.53 15.28 23.10
N ALA A 14 -12.82 14.89 23.10
CA ALA A 14 -13.34 13.95 22.11
C ALA A 14 -13.16 14.43 20.66
N ALA A 15 -13.37 15.73 20.39
CA ALA A 15 -13.14 16.29 19.05
C ALA A 15 -11.65 16.33 18.65
N LEU A 16 -10.74 16.48 19.62
CA LEU A 16 -9.30 16.38 19.37
C LEU A 16 -8.90 14.94 19.10
N ASP A 17 -9.44 13.97 19.86
CA ASP A 17 -9.16 12.55 19.67
C ASP A 17 -9.62 12.08 18.28
N GLU A 18 -10.80 12.50 17.83
CA GLU A 18 -11.32 12.21 16.49
C GLU A 18 -10.44 12.79 15.37
N ALA A 19 -9.99 14.04 15.54
CA ALA A 19 -9.09 14.67 14.58
C ALA A 19 -7.70 14.00 14.55
N GLU A 20 -7.20 13.57 15.70
CA GLU A 20 -5.94 12.83 15.78
C GLU A 20 -6.08 11.44 15.14
N GLU A 21 -7.18 10.74 15.38
CA GLU A 21 -7.48 9.44 14.75
C GLU A 21 -7.49 9.53 13.23
N GLU A 22 -8.18 10.53 12.66
CA GLU A 22 -8.19 10.75 11.21
C GLU A 22 -6.77 10.99 10.65
N MET A 23 -5.98 11.79 11.37
CA MET A 23 -4.63 12.14 10.97
C MET A 23 -3.67 10.95 11.07
N VAL A 24 -3.72 10.17 12.15
CA VAL A 24 -2.98 8.91 12.33
C VAL A 24 -3.38 7.93 11.23
N GLY A 25 -4.68 7.72 11.01
CA GLY A 25 -5.18 6.83 9.96
C GLY A 25 -4.69 7.22 8.57
N ARG A 26 -4.72 8.51 8.23
CA ARG A 26 -4.18 9.02 6.96
C ARG A 26 -2.69 8.75 6.81
N ARG A 27 -1.89 8.98 7.86
CA ARG A 27 -0.44 8.72 7.84
C ARG A 27 -0.15 7.23 7.70
N THR A 28 -0.87 6.38 8.42
CA THR A 28 -0.77 4.91 8.30
C THR A 28 -1.06 4.44 6.87
N VAL A 29 -2.10 4.98 6.22
CA VAL A 29 -2.40 4.66 4.80
C VAL A 29 -1.27 5.11 3.87
N LEU A 30 -0.65 6.27 4.11
CA LEU A 30 0.48 6.75 3.31
C LEU A 30 1.71 5.86 3.45
N ARG A 31 2.06 5.45 4.68
CA ARG A 31 3.14 4.47 4.92
C ARG A 31 2.87 3.14 4.23
N PHE A 32 1.63 2.66 4.30
CA PHE A 32 1.23 1.45 3.59
C PHE A 32 1.37 1.58 2.07
N LYS A 33 0.92 2.71 1.49
CA LYS A 33 1.10 3.01 0.07
C LYS A 33 2.58 3.04 -0.33
N ASP A 34 3.45 3.61 0.51
CA ASP A 34 4.89 3.66 0.26
C ASP A 34 5.47 2.25 0.14
N SER A 35 5.21 1.39 1.13
CA SER A 35 5.63 -0.01 1.11
C SER A 35 5.11 -0.76 -0.12
N VAL A 36 3.86 -0.51 -0.54
CA VAL A 36 3.31 -1.12 -1.75
C VAL A 36 3.99 -0.59 -3.02
N CYS A 37 4.32 0.70 -3.10
CA CYS A 37 5.06 1.26 -4.23
C CYS A 37 6.43 0.59 -4.38
N GLU A 38 7.15 0.38 -3.28
CA GLU A 38 8.42 -0.35 -3.29
C GLU A 38 8.26 -1.79 -3.80
N ILE A 39 7.26 -2.52 -3.32
CA ILE A 39 6.97 -3.90 -3.77
C ILE A 39 6.67 -3.93 -5.28
N ILE A 40 5.87 -3.00 -5.78
CA ILE A 40 5.55 -2.92 -7.22
C ILE A 40 6.81 -2.59 -8.03
N ARG A 41 7.61 -1.63 -7.58
CA ARG A 41 8.84 -1.20 -8.26
C ARG A 41 9.86 -2.33 -8.37
N ASP A 42 10.15 -3.00 -7.26
CA ASP A 42 11.07 -4.15 -7.23
C ASP A 42 10.57 -5.28 -8.15
N ALA A 43 9.26 -5.57 -8.15
CA ALA A 43 8.68 -6.57 -9.05
C ALA A 43 8.82 -6.19 -10.54
N MET A 44 8.61 -4.91 -10.90
CA MET A 44 8.78 -4.41 -12.27
C MET A 44 10.24 -4.49 -12.71
N GLU A 45 11.18 -4.02 -11.88
CA GLU A 45 12.61 -4.02 -12.17
C GLU A 45 13.16 -5.44 -12.36
N ARG A 46 12.78 -6.38 -11.50
CA ARG A 46 13.17 -7.81 -11.64
C ARG A 46 12.66 -8.45 -12.93
N ARG A 47 11.61 -7.89 -13.53
CA ARG A 47 11.03 -8.34 -14.80
C ARG A 47 11.54 -7.55 -16.00
N GLY A 48 12.47 -6.60 -15.80
CA GLY A 48 12.98 -5.74 -16.85
C GLY A 48 11.95 -4.74 -17.38
N ILE A 49 10.95 -4.41 -16.57
CA ILE A 49 9.87 -3.47 -16.90
C ILE A 49 10.20 -2.14 -16.25
N ASP A 50 10.18 -1.07 -17.03
CA ASP A 50 10.42 0.29 -16.54
C ASP A 50 9.26 0.74 -15.63
N PRO A 51 9.49 1.06 -14.34
CA PRO A 51 8.46 1.60 -13.44
C PRO A 51 7.76 2.85 -14.00
N ALA A 52 8.47 3.68 -14.79
CA ALA A 52 7.90 4.88 -15.39
C ALA A 52 6.80 4.59 -16.43
N SER A 53 6.64 3.33 -16.86
CA SER A 53 5.53 2.90 -17.72
C SER A 53 4.18 2.87 -17.01
N SER A 54 4.15 2.91 -15.67
CA SER A 54 2.93 2.87 -14.86
C SER A 54 2.54 4.25 -14.36
N ARG A 55 1.47 4.82 -14.92
CA ARG A 55 0.97 6.13 -14.47
C ARG A 55 0.48 6.08 -13.02
N VAL A 56 -0.19 4.99 -12.64
CA VAL A 56 -0.72 4.82 -11.28
C VAL A 56 0.40 4.73 -10.25
N LEU A 57 1.51 4.05 -10.57
CA LEU A 57 2.67 4.01 -9.68
C LEU A 57 3.26 5.41 -9.50
N LEU A 58 3.46 6.15 -10.58
CA LEU A 58 3.98 7.52 -10.53
C LEU A 58 3.09 8.47 -9.72
N ASP A 59 1.76 8.34 -9.87
CA ASP A 59 0.80 9.17 -9.11
C ASP A 59 0.83 8.84 -7.61
N LEU A 60 0.98 7.56 -7.23
CA LEU A 60 1.12 7.14 -5.83
C LEU A 60 2.46 7.57 -5.23
N GLU A 61 3.55 7.41 -5.97
CA GLU A 61 4.88 7.86 -5.53
C GLU A 61 4.91 9.38 -5.32
N ALA A 62 4.22 10.16 -6.16
CA ALA A 62 4.08 11.59 -5.96
C ALA A 62 3.25 11.95 -4.72
N GLU A 63 2.18 11.19 -4.46
CA GLU A 63 1.38 11.35 -3.24
C GLU A 63 2.23 11.09 -1.99
N VAL A 64 2.95 9.97 -1.95
CA VAL A 64 3.82 9.58 -0.84
C VAL A 64 5.00 10.52 -0.68
N ALA A 65 5.63 10.97 -1.77
CA ALA A 65 6.76 11.91 -1.70
C ALA A 65 6.39 13.27 -1.08
N SER A 66 5.09 13.62 -1.08
CA SER A 66 4.60 14.83 -0.40
C SER A 66 4.46 14.66 1.12
N PHE A 67 4.51 13.42 1.62
CA PHE A 67 4.45 13.07 3.02
C PHE A 67 5.86 12.96 3.60
N ILE A 68 6.18 13.87 4.54
CA ILE A 68 7.45 13.83 5.27
C ILE A 68 7.23 12.93 6.49
N ASP A 69 7.56 11.66 6.34
CA ASP A 69 7.56 10.74 7.48
C ASP A 69 8.86 10.89 8.28
N THR A 70 8.72 11.16 9.57
CA THR A 70 9.86 11.28 10.47
C THR A 70 9.75 10.19 11.53
N PRO A 71 10.88 9.66 12.04
CA PRO A 71 10.85 8.65 13.10
C PRO A 71 10.06 9.09 14.34
N ASP A 72 10.11 10.38 14.69
CA ASP A 72 9.36 10.93 15.83
C ASP A 72 7.84 10.91 15.59
N LEU A 73 7.41 11.19 14.35
CA LEU A 73 6.00 11.14 13.95
C LEU A 73 5.48 9.71 13.94
N GLU A 74 6.26 8.77 13.41
CA GLU A 74 5.94 7.35 13.45
C GLU A 74 5.83 6.83 14.90
N ALA A 75 6.78 7.21 15.77
CA ALA A 75 6.74 6.85 17.18
C ALA A 75 5.50 7.43 17.89
N ALA A 76 5.12 8.66 17.58
CA ALA A 76 3.92 9.29 18.12
C ALA A 76 2.63 8.58 17.67
N ASP A 77 2.55 8.21 16.38
CA ASP A 77 1.41 7.46 15.82
C ASP A 77 1.28 6.08 16.48
N ASN A 78 2.40 5.36 16.62
CA ASN A 78 2.41 4.06 17.28
C ASN A 78 1.99 4.16 18.75
N ALA A 79 2.49 5.17 19.48
CA ALA A 79 2.07 5.42 20.86
C ALA A 79 0.58 5.78 20.97
N TRP A 80 0.04 6.49 19.99
CA TRP A 80 -1.39 6.78 19.93
C TRP A 80 -2.22 5.51 19.69
N LEU A 81 -1.82 4.67 18.74
CA LEU A 81 -2.47 3.39 18.42
C LEU A 81 -2.45 2.42 19.63
N ASP A 82 -1.32 2.35 20.34
CA ASP A 82 -1.19 1.54 21.56
C ASP A 82 -2.13 2.03 22.68
N ALA A 83 -2.30 3.35 22.81
CA ALA A 83 -3.19 3.97 23.79
C ALA A 83 -4.68 3.88 23.40
N HIS A 84 -4.98 3.70 22.12
CA HIS A 84 -6.32 3.65 21.54
C HIS A 84 -6.51 2.36 20.73
N PRO A 85 -6.50 1.18 21.37
CA PRO A 85 -6.70 -0.08 20.66
C PRO A 85 -8.03 -0.01 19.91
N HIS A 86 -7.96 -0.11 18.58
CA HIS A 86 -9.13 -0.02 17.71
C HIS A 86 -10.18 -1.03 18.17
N ARG A 87 -11.34 -0.52 18.61
CA ARG A 87 -12.45 -1.37 19.07
C ARG A 87 -12.99 -2.29 17.97
N GLU A 88 -12.76 -1.96 16.70
CA GLU A 88 -13.21 -2.76 15.56
C GLU A 88 -12.38 -4.03 15.34
N TRP A 89 -11.18 -4.13 15.93
CA TRP A 89 -10.30 -5.30 15.80
C TRP A 89 -10.63 -6.38 16.84
N LEU A 90 -11.71 -6.17 17.62
CA LEU A 90 -12.14 -7.04 18.74
C LEU A 90 -12.81 -8.34 18.29
N ASP A 91 -13.13 -8.52 17.00
CA ASP A 91 -13.79 -9.73 16.49
C ASP A 91 -12.80 -10.84 16.08
N GLY A 92 -11.50 -10.68 16.36
CA GLY A 92 -10.49 -11.72 16.13
C GLY A 92 -10.17 -11.98 14.65
N GLU A 93 -10.69 -11.16 13.74
CA GLU A 93 -10.26 -11.13 12.34
C GLU A 93 -8.98 -10.32 12.22
N ASP A 94 -7.92 -10.96 11.71
CA ASP A 94 -6.70 -10.26 11.34
C ASP A 94 -7.02 -9.35 10.13
N PRO A 95 -6.78 -8.03 10.19
CA PRO A 95 -6.96 -7.15 9.03
C PRO A 95 -6.19 -7.60 7.79
N TRP A 96 -5.10 -8.35 7.97
CA TRP A 96 -4.35 -8.97 6.88
C TRP A 96 -5.13 -10.10 6.19
N ASP A 97 -6.00 -10.82 6.89
CA ASP A 97 -6.84 -11.87 6.29
C ASP A 97 -7.86 -11.24 5.33
N SER A 98 -8.57 -10.19 5.75
CA SER A 98 -9.50 -9.47 4.88
C SER A 98 -8.81 -8.83 3.66
N LEU A 99 -7.57 -8.37 3.84
CA LEU A 99 -6.76 -7.82 2.77
C LEU A 99 -6.30 -8.91 1.79
N ALA A 100 -5.92 -10.08 2.30
CA ALA A 100 -5.55 -11.24 1.50
C ALA A 100 -6.75 -11.75 0.69
N GLU A 101 -7.95 -11.82 1.28
CA GLU A 101 -9.18 -12.20 0.57
C GLU A 101 -9.49 -11.30 -0.63
N GLN A 102 -9.11 -10.02 -0.57
CA GLN A 102 -9.28 -9.07 -1.68
C GLN A 102 -8.19 -9.19 -2.74
N ILE A 103 -6.94 -9.43 -2.33
CA ILE A 103 -5.77 -9.48 -3.21
C ILE A 103 -5.65 -10.83 -3.92
N ASP A 104 -5.84 -11.93 -3.21
CA ASP A 104 -5.59 -13.29 -3.70
C ASP A 104 -6.34 -13.61 -5.00
N PRO A 105 -7.65 -13.32 -5.15
CA PRO A 105 -8.36 -13.58 -6.40
C PRO A 105 -7.81 -12.82 -7.61
N ILE A 106 -7.20 -11.66 -7.39
CA ILE A 106 -6.55 -10.86 -8.43
C ILE A 106 -5.17 -11.45 -8.73
N ALA A 107 -4.42 -11.77 -7.68
CA ALA A 107 -3.05 -12.27 -7.72
C ALA A 107 -2.96 -13.64 -8.43
N LEU A 108 -3.93 -14.54 -8.17
CA LEU A 108 -4.03 -15.85 -8.80
C LEU A 108 -4.07 -15.79 -10.33
N ARG A 109 -4.58 -14.69 -10.91
CA ARG A 109 -4.66 -14.50 -12.37
C ARG A 109 -3.30 -14.31 -13.03
N TYR A 110 -2.27 -14.01 -12.25
CA TYR A 110 -0.92 -13.72 -12.73
C TYR A 110 0.07 -14.85 -12.45
N LEU A 111 -0.37 -15.96 -11.84
CA LEU A 111 0.48 -17.13 -11.59
C LEU A 111 0.92 -17.85 -12.87
N ASP A 112 0.24 -17.62 -13.99
CA ASP A 112 0.62 -18.11 -15.32
C ASP A 112 1.77 -17.29 -15.96
N GLY A 113 2.24 -16.24 -15.28
CA GLY A 113 3.25 -15.33 -15.78
C GLY A 113 2.72 -14.23 -16.71
N SER A 114 1.39 -14.09 -16.83
CA SER A 114 0.79 -12.98 -17.55
C SER A 114 1.15 -11.63 -16.91
N LEU A 115 1.12 -10.58 -17.73
CA LEU A 115 1.44 -9.21 -17.31
C LEU A 115 0.17 -8.36 -17.27
N PRO A 116 0.01 -7.47 -16.28
CA PRO A 116 -1.02 -6.44 -16.34
C PRO A 116 -0.71 -5.44 -17.47
N ASP A 117 -1.73 -4.74 -17.92
CA ASP A 117 -1.52 -3.53 -18.73
C ASP A 117 -1.08 -2.40 -17.79
N PHE A 118 0.23 -2.20 -17.66
CA PHE A 118 0.82 -1.23 -16.73
C PHE A 118 0.34 0.20 -16.94
N ARG A 119 -0.16 0.54 -18.14
CA ARG A 119 -0.66 1.88 -18.43
C ARG A 119 -2.02 2.16 -17.78
N PHE A 120 -2.84 1.13 -17.60
CA PHE A 120 -4.23 1.26 -17.14
C PHE A 120 -4.59 0.40 -15.92
N ALA A 121 -3.66 -0.45 -15.46
CA ALA A 121 -3.89 -1.28 -14.28
C ALA A 121 -4.12 -0.41 -13.05
N SER A 122 -5.15 -0.75 -12.28
CA SER A 122 -5.38 -0.13 -10.98
C SER A 122 -4.26 -0.48 -10.01
N TRP A 123 -4.12 0.34 -8.97
CA TRP A 123 -3.15 0.12 -7.89
C TRP A 123 -3.26 -1.29 -7.30
N TRP A 124 -4.47 -1.72 -6.94
CA TRP A 124 -4.77 -3.07 -6.44
C TRP A 124 -4.31 -4.17 -7.39
N ARG A 125 -4.43 -3.95 -8.70
CA ARG A 125 -4.04 -4.93 -9.71
C ARG A 125 -2.53 -5.01 -9.89
N LEU A 126 -1.84 -3.87 -9.85
CA LEU A 126 -0.39 -3.83 -9.85
C LEU A 126 0.19 -4.47 -8.59
N TRP A 127 -0.38 -4.17 -7.43
CA TRP A 127 0.07 -4.76 -6.17
C TRP A 127 -0.16 -6.28 -6.15
N ALA A 128 -1.36 -6.74 -6.52
CA ALA A 128 -1.67 -8.17 -6.61
C ALA A 128 -0.75 -8.93 -7.59
N TRP A 129 -0.39 -8.30 -8.71
CA TRP A 129 0.60 -8.85 -9.64
C TRP A 129 2.00 -8.90 -9.00
N ALA A 130 2.42 -7.84 -8.29
CA ALA A 130 3.74 -7.73 -7.69
C ALA A 130 3.97 -8.79 -6.59
N VAL A 131 2.99 -9.00 -5.70
CA VAL A 131 3.12 -9.97 -4.59
C VAL A 131 3.33 -11.41 -5.05
N VAL A 132 2.83 -11.80 -6.22
CA VAL A 132 3.05 -13.15 -6.75
C VAL A 132 4.36 -13.29 -7.53
N GLN A 133 5.04 -12.18 -7.91
CA GLN A 133 6.29 -12.28 -8.65
C GLN A 133 7.39 -12.99 -7.84
N TYR A 134 7.42 -12.82 -6.52
CA TYR A 134 8.37 -13.54 -5.66
C TYR A 134 8.19 -15.06 -5.71
N ARG A 135 6.95 -15.54 -5.89
CA ARG A 135 6.64 -16.98 -6.03
C ARG A 135 7.00 -17.53 -7.41
N LEU A 136 7.20 -16.64 -8.38
CA LEU A 136 7.56 -16.94 -9.76
C LEU A 136 9.05 -16.72 -10.02
N LEU A 137 9.91 -16.72 -8.99
CA LEU A 137 11.36 -16.69 -9.15
C LEU A 137 11.96 -18.12 -9.05
N PRO A 138 12.84 -18.54 -10.00
CA PRO A 138 13.26 -17.83 -11.19
C PRO A 138 12.40 -18.26 -12.38
N ALA A 139 11.44 -17.47 -12.83
CA ALA A 139 10.59 -17.90 -13.94
C ALA A 139 10.01 -16.72 -14.71
N ILE A 140 10.76 -16.23 -15.70
CA ILE A 140 10.39 -16.27 -17.13
C ILE A 140 11.74 -16.32 -17.89
N PRO A 141 12.06 -17.40 -18.64
CA PRO A 141 13.17 -17.38 -19.58
C PRO A 141 12.93 -16.30 -20.62
N ASP A 142 13.99 -15.56 -20.96
CA ASP A 142 14.03 -14.55 -22.02
C ASP A 142 13.51 -15.13 -23.34
N LYS A 143 12.20 -15.02 -23.58
CA LYS A 143 11.62 -15.25 -24.90
C LYS A 143 11.86 -13.96 -25.67
N GLY A 144 13.09 -13.84 -26.16
CA GLY A 144 13.58 -12.71 -26.94
C GLY A 144 12.52 -12.21 -27.90
N TYR A 145 12.03 -11.00 -27.63
CA TYR A 145 11.34 -10.22 -28.63
C TYR A 145 12.38 -9.64 -29.60
N GLY A 146 12.67 -10.44 -30.63
CA GLY A 146 12.92 -10.00 -32.01
C GLY A 146 14.06 -9.03 -32.29
N VAL A 147 15.20 -9.58 -32.73
CA VAL A 147 15.88 -9.07 -33.93
C VAL A 147 16.27 -10.26 -34.80
N SER A 148 15.46 -10.53 -35.83
CA SER A 148 15.86 -11.41 -36.93
C SER A 148 16.78 -10.65 -37.86
N VAL A 149 18.09 -10.68 -37.58
CA VAL A 149 19.08 -10.29 -38.59
C VAL A 149 19.23 -11.47 -39.55
N LYS A 150 18.53 -11.40 -40.69
CA LYS A 150 18.92 -12.18 -41.86
C LYS A 150 20.21 -11.56 -42.41
N THR A 151 21.31 -12.29 -42.36
CA THR A 151 22.42 -12.09 -43.28
C THR A 151 22.45 -13.25 -44.26
N SER A 152 22.45 -12.86 -45.53
CA SER A 152 22.45 -13.67 -46.75
C SER A 152 23.59 -14.66 -46.83
#